data_AF-A0A4Y2THA6-F1
#
_entry.id   AF-A0A4Y2THA6-F1
#
_cell.length_a   1.000
_cell.length_b   1.000
_cell.length_c   1.000
_cell.angle_alpha   90.00
_cell.angle_beta   90.00
_cell.angle_gamma   90.00
#
_symmetry.space_group_name_H-M   'P 1'
#
loop_
_entity.id
_entity.type
_entity.pdbx_description
1 polymer ?
#
loop_
_entity_poly.entity_id
_entity_poly.type
_entity_poly.pdbx_seq_one_letter_code
_entity_poly.pdbx_strand_id
1 'polypeptide(L)'
;MWVPMVERADILAKEATYKDDVDVFLGTPRSLINLKIRNQILYSWQFRWVNSRQSRFTCGLFPDVDLKRCFGDFFINQTLTGHGCFPAHQGRFLGKNSNCMCHNDEGTVSHYIYGCPLYKDIRRSYFPADFATLGILDLVQSGHSRKGLIEIVKCVLQVSLES
;
A
#
# COMPACT_ATOMS: atom_id res chain seq x y z
N MET A 1 -26.38 34.87 33.46
CA MET A 1 -25.44 35.93 33.03
C MET A 1 -24.45 35.35 32.00
N TRP A 2 -24.95 34.84 30.88
CA TRP A 2 -24.15 34.21 29.81
C TRP A 2 -24.69 34.60 28.43
N VAL A 3 -26.02 34.68 28.30
CA VAL A 3 -26.75 35.10 27.10
C VAL A 3 -26.31 36.47 26.54
N PRO A 4 -26.17 37.55 27.36
CA PRO A 4 -25.82 38.87 26.82
C PRO A 4 -24.41 38.96 26.23
N MET A 5 -23.51 38.09 26.67
CA MET A 5 -22.12 38.06 26.21
C MET A 5 -22.00 37.39 24.83
N VAL A 6 -22.81 36.35 24.60
CA VAL A 6 -22.91 35.66 23.31
C VAL A 6 -23.55 36.57 22.27
N GLU A 7 -24.67 37.24 22.59
CA GLU A 7 -25.31 38.21 21.68
C GLU A 7 -24.36 39.33 21.26
N ARG A 8 -23.58 39.87 22.21
CA ARG A 8 -22.61 40.93 21.91
C ARG A 8 -21.45 40.44 21.05
N ALA A 9 -21.00 39.21 21.23
CA ALA A 9 -19.99 38.59 20.36
C ALA A 9 -20.51 38.40 18.93
N ASP A 10 -21.77 37.95 18.78
CA ASP A 10 -22.39 37.72 17.47
C ASP A 10 -22.62 39.02 16.69
N ILE A 11 -23.07 40.09 17.37
CA ILE A 11 -23.23 41.42 16.76
C ILE A 11 -21.88 41.92 16.22
N LEU A 12 -20.82 41.83 17.02
CA LEU A 12 -19.48 42.27 16.63
C LEU A 12 -18.90 41.41 15.49
N ALA A 13 -19.12 40.09 15.52
CA ALA A 13 -18.73 39.20 14.43
C ALA A 13 -19.46 39.57 13.13
N LYS A 14 -20.76 39.87 13.21
CA LYS A 14 -21.58 40.28 12.06
C LYS A 14 -21.16 41.63 11.50
N GLU A 15 -20.91 42.64 12.34
CA GLU A 15 -20.37 43.93 11.92
C GLU A 15 -19.02 43.79 11.21
N ALA A 16 -18.14 42.90 11.70
CA ALA A 16 -16.86 42.62 11.06
C ALA A 16 -17.01 42.01 9.65
N THR A 17 -18.10 41.28 9.36
CA THR A 17 -18.34 40.74 7.99
C THR A 17 -18.73 41.80 6.96
N TYR A 18 -19.16 42.98 7.38
CA TYR A 18 -19.56 44.08 6.50
C TYR A 18 -18.43 45.09 6.22
N LYS A 19 -17.26 44.92 6.83
CA LYS A 19 -16.11 45.76 6.55
C LYS A 19 -15.47 45.36 5.22
N ASP A 20 -15.20 46.35 4.37
CA ASP A 20 -14.48 46.15 3.10
C ASP A 20 -12.98 45.90 3.31
N ASP A 21 -12.41 46.38 4.42
CA ASP A 21 -10.99 46.26 4.75
C ASP A 21 -10.72 45.27 5.90
N VAL A 22 -9.62 44.53 5.78
CA VAL A 22 -9.14 43.58 6.80
C VAL A 22 -8.38 44.32 7.89
N ASP A 23 -8.91 44.34 9.12
CA ASP A 23 -8.31 45.03 10.26
C ASP A 23 -6.91 44.52 10.64
N VAL A 24 -6.64 43.21 10.44
CA VAL A 24 -5.33 42.57 10.74
C VAL A 24 -4.98 41.56 9.66
N PHE A 25 -3.90 41.81 8.92
CA PHE A 25 -3.35 40.82 7.99
C PHE A 25 -2.61 39.72 8.75
N LEU A 26 -3.30 38.61 8.98
CA LEU A 26 -2.65 37.39 9.43
C LEU A 26 -1.91 36.78 8.24
N GLY A 27 -0.58 36.71 8.32
CA GLY A 27 0.24 36.07 7.29
C GLY A 27 -0.18 34.62 7.00
N THR A 28 0.37 34.02 5.95
CA THR A 28 -0.02 32.66 5.57
C THR A 28 0.24 31.67 6.73
N PRO A 29 -0.78 30.96 7.22
CA PRO A 29 -0.59 30.01 8.31
C PRO A 29 0.41 28.92 7.92
N ARG A 30 1.30 28.53 8.83
CA ARG A 30 2.24 27.42 8.62
C ARG A 30 1.53 26.13 8.22
N SER A 31 0.34 25.89 8.77
CA SER A 31 -0.51 24.76 8.40
C SER A 31 -0.89 24.76 6.91
N LEU A 32 -1.22 25.93 6.35
CA LEU A 32 -1.55 26.08 4.94
C LEU A 32 -0.33 25.87 4.05
N ILE A 33 0.84 26.38 4.45
CA ILE A 33 2.11 26.13 3.74
C ILE A 33 2.42 24.63 3.72
N ASN A 34 2.35 23.97 4.88
CA ASN A 34 2.59 22.53 5.00
C ASN A 34 1.61 21.71 4.17
N LEU A 35 0.33 22.09 4.14
CA LEU A 35 -0.70 21.44 3.32
C LEU A 35 -0.36 21.55 1.82
N LYS A 36 0.02 22.74 1.35
CA LYS A 36 0.42 22.96 -0.05
C LYS A 36 1.63 22.11 -0.44
N ILE A 37 2.66 22.09 0.41
CA ILE A 37 3.86 21.27 0.19
C ILE A 37 3.50 19.79 0.13
N ARG A 38 2.70 19.30 1.09
CA ARG A 38 2.26 17.90 1.13
C ARG A 38 1.51 17.52 -0.14
N ASN A 39 0.59 18.36 -0.62
CA ASN A 39 -0.18 18.11 -1.83
C ASN A 39 0.71 18.09 -3.08
N GLN A 40 1.68 19.00 -3.19
CA GLN A 40 2.63 18.99 -4.30
C GLN A 40 3.54 17.75 -4.31
N ILE A 41 4.00 17.31 -3.13
CA ILE A 41 4.77 16.08 -2.99
C ILE A 41 3.92 14.90 -3.44
N LEU A 42 2.70 14.74 -2.90
CA LEU A 42 1.79 13.66 -3.27
C LEU A 42 1.51 13.62 -4.77
N TYR A 43 1.21 14.78 -5.37
CA TYR A 43 0.98 14.88 -6.82
C TYR A 43 2.21 14.42 -7.62
N SER A 44 3.39 14.91 -7.25
CA SER A 44 4.64 14.55 -7.94
C SER A 44 4.97 13.06 -7.81
N TRP A 45 4.73 12.48 -6.62
CA TRP A 45 4.88 11.05 -6.39
C TRP A 45 3.87 10.23 -7.19
N GLN A 46 2.59 10.62 -7.20
CA GLN A 46 1.56 9.94 -7.98
C GLN A 46 1.89 9.97 -9.48
N PHE A 47 2.30 11.13 -10.00
CA PHE A 47 2.71 11.27 -11.39
C PHE A 47 3.85 10.31 -11.74
N ARG A 48 4.90 10.26 -10.93
CA ARG A 48 6.02 9.32 -11.13
C ARG A 48 5.59 7.87 -10.97
N TRP A 49 4.69 7.58 -10.04
CA TRP A 49 4.22 6.24 -9.75
C TRP A 49 3.45 5.62 -10.92
N VAL A 50 2.51 6.37 -11.50
CA VAL A 50 1.73 5.91 -12.67
C VAL A 50 2.61 5.78 -13.90
N ASN A 51 3.52 6.74 -14.14
CA ASN A 51 4.36 6.77 -15.34
C ASN A 51 5.63 5.89 -15.26
N SER A 52 5.95 5.30 -14.11
CA SER A 52 7.10 4.42 -13.97
C SER A 52 6.91 3.12 -14.75
N ARG A 53 7.97 2.63 -15.41
CA ARG A 53 7.99 1.27 -15.98
C ARG A 53 8.33 0.19 -14.95
N GLN A 54 8.76 0.60 -13.75
CA GLN A 54 9.20 -0.30 -12.68
C GLN A 54 8.06 -0.57 -11.69
N SER A 55 8.21 -1.64 -10.89
CA SER A 55 7.26 -2.00 -9.82
C SER A 55 5.79 -2.08 -10.26
N ARG A 56 5.53 -2.52 -11.50
CA ARG A 56 4.18 -2.59 -12.07
C ARG A 56 3.27 -3.55 -11.32
N PHE A 57 3.82 -4.64 -10.78
CA PHE A 57 3.11 -5.53 -9.87
C PHE A 57 2.56 -4.76 -8.64
N THR A 58 3.41 -4.06 -7.90
CA THR A 58 2.98 -3.26 -6.74
C THR A 58 2.05 -2.11 -7.13
N CYS A 59 2.25 -1.48 -8.28
CA CYS A 59 1.34 -0.45 -8.80
C CYS A 59 -0.05 -1.02 -9.15
N GLY A 60 -0.14 -2.27 -9.61
CA GLY A 60 -1.41 -2.94 -9.83
C GLY A 60 -2.18 -3.20 -8.54
N LEU A 61 -1.49 -3.41 -7.42
CA LEU A 61 -2.12 -3.55 -6.09
C LEU A 61 -2.45 -2.18 -5.47
N PHE A 62 -1.53 -1.23 -5.58
CA PHE A 62 -1.64 0.10 -4.99
C PHE A 62 -1.49 1.16 -6.09
N PRO A 63 -2.56 1.47 -6.83
CA PRO A 63 -2.50 2.46 -7.92
C PRO A 63 -2.25 3.88 -7.39
N ASP A 64 -2.69 4.16 -6.17
CA ASP A 64 -2.54 5.46 -5.53
C ASP A 64 -1.45 5.46 -4.46
N VAL A 65 -0.61 6.50 -4.48
CA VAL A 65 0.37 6.76 -3.44
C VAL A 65 -0.34 7.16 -2.15
N ASP A 66 0.06 6.57 -1.04
CA ASP A 66 -0.52 6.82 0.27
C ASP A 66 0.59 6.96 1.32
N LEU A 67 0.47 7.99 2.16
CA LEU A 67 1.42 8.28 3.24
C LEU A 67 1.15 7.47 4.51
N LYS A 68 0.02 6.76 4.59
CA LYS A 68 -0.42 6.02 5.78
C LYS A 68 -0.27 4.50 5.64
N ARG A 69 0.12 4.02 4.46
CA ARG A 69 0.11 2.59 4.14
C ARG A 69 1.40 1.91 4.58
N CYS A 70 1.35 1.22 5.72
CA CYS A 70 2.40 0.33 6.20
C CYS A 70 1.76 -0.93 6.78
N PHE A 71 2.08 -2.11 6.23
CA PHE A 71 1.57 -3.39 6.74
C PHE A 71 2.39 -3.94 7.92
N GLY A 72 3.60 -3.43 8.15
CA GLY A 72 4.46 -3.78 9.29
C GLY A 72 5.00 -5.23 9.31
N ASP A 73 4.47 -6.13 8.47
CA ASP A 73 4.85 -7.53 8.42
C ASP A 73 5.80 -7.81 7.24
N PHE A 74 6.94 -8.41 7.54
CA PHE A 74 7.99 -8.71 6.56
C PHE A 74 7.50 -9.63 5.42
N PHE A 75 6.83 -10.74 5.75
CA PHE A 75 6.42 -11.74 4.77
C PHE A 75 5.28 -11.21 3.87
N ILE A 76 4.37 -10.44 4.46
CA ILE A 76 3.31 -9.77 3.68
C ILE A 76 3.92 -8.70 2.77
N ASN A 77 4.89 -7.92 3.24
CA ASN A 77 5.55 -6.94 2.38
C ASN A 77 6.28 -7.60 1.20
N GLN A 78 6.90 -8.76 1.38
CA GLN A 78 7.49 -9.52 0.27
C GLN A 78 6.42 -9.92 -0.75
N THR A 79 5.27 -10.40 -0.28
CA THR A 79 4.12 -10.76 -1.13
C THR A 79 3.62 -9.55 -1.93
N LEU A 80 3.44 -8.40 -1.28
CA LEU A 80 2.89 -7.18 -1.89
C LEU A 80 3.85 -6.47 -2.85
N THR A 81 5.15 -6.67 -2.66
CA THR A 81 6.18 -6.09 -3.53
C THR A 81 6.62 -7.05 -4.62
N GLY A 82 6.43 -8.35 -4.42
CA GLY A 82 7.02 -9.40 -5.24
C GLY A 82 8.53 -9.39 -5.22
N HIS A 83 9.12 -8.92 -4.11
CA HIS A 83 10.56 -8.77 -3.94
C HIS A 83 11.17 -9.90 -3.10
N GLY A 84 12.50 -9.88 -3.01
CA GLY A 84 13.25 -10.69 -2.06
C GLY A 84 13.45 -12.13 -2.51
N CYS A 85 12.73 -13.06 -1.89
CA CYS A 85 12.93 -14.51 -2.06
C CYS A 85 12.32 -15.11 -3.32
N PHE A 86 11.44 -14.37 -4.02
CA PHE A 86 10.79 -14.88 -5.22
C PHE A 86 11.80 -15.06 -6.36
N PRO A 87 11.91 -16.24 -6.99
CA PRO A 87 12.86 -16.50 -8.07
C PRO A 87 12.77 -15.47 -9.20
N ALA A 88 11.57 -15.03 -9.61
CA ALA A 88 11.40 -13.99 -10.62
C ALA A 88 12.16 -12.69 -10.28
N HIS A 89 12.10 -12.27 -9.01
CA HIS A 89 12.84 -11.10 -8.53
C HIS A 89 14.35 -11.37 -8.49
N GLN A 90 14.76 -12.55 -8.01
CA GLN A 90 16.16 -12.91 -7.93
C GLN A 90 16.83 -13.04 -9.30
N GLY A 91 16.13 -13.59 -10.29
CA GLY A 91 16.65 -13.67 -11.65
C GLY A 91 16.82 -12.29 -12.27
N ARG A 92 15.87 -11.38 -12.02
CA ARG A 92 15.95 -10.01 -12.54
C ARG A 92 17.11 -9.19 -11.93
N PHE A 93 17.36 -9.30 -10.63
CA PHE A 93 18.29 -8.40 -9.93
C PHE A 93 19.62 -9.04 -9.53
N LEU A 94 19.66 -10.37 -9.37
CA LEU A 94 20.82 -11.12 -8.90
C LEU A 94 21.34 -12.13 -9.94
N GLY A 95 20.72 -12.20 -11.13
CA GLY A 95 21.12 -13.13 -12.19
C GLY A 95 20.90 -14.61 -11.87
N LYS A 96 20.07 -14.91 -10.85
CA LYS A 96 19.68 -16.29 -10.49
C LYS A 96 18.69 -16.87 -11.51
N ASN A 97 18.37 -18.16 -11.37
CA ASN A 97 17.27 -18.75 -12.14
C ASN A 97 15.93 -18.14 -11.69
N SER A 98 15.12 -17.68 -12.63
CA SER A 98 13.81 -17.09 -12.34
C SER A 98 12.68 -18.11 -12.23
N ASN A 99 12.92 -19.36 -12.61
CA ASN A 99 11.90 -20.40 -12.63
C ASN A 99 11.56 -20.92 -11.23
N CYS A 100 10.29 -21.29 -11.04
CA CYS A 100 9.87 -22.01 -9.86
C CYS A 100 10.44 -23.44 -9.84
N MET A 101 10.71 -23.98 -8.65
CA MET A 101 11.10 -25.38 -8.45
C MET A 101 10.03 -26.39 -8.89
N CYS A 102 8.78 -25.94 -9.10
CA CYS A 102 7.75 -26.80 -9.67
C CYS A 102 7.90 -27.00 -11.19
N HIS A 103 8.80 -26.26 -11.84
CA HIS A 103 9.11 -26.30 -13.27
C HIS A 103 7.96 -25.95 -14.23
N ASN A 104 6.83 -25.48 -13.72
CA ASN A 104 5.67 -25.14 -14.56
C ASN A 104 5.62 -23.67 -15.00
N ASP A 105 6.31 -22.77 -14.29
CA ASP A 105 6.25 -21.32 -14.55
C ASP A 105 7.40 -20.57 -13.85
N GLU A 106 7.49 -19.27 -14.11
CA GLU A 106 8.35 -18.35 -13.37
C GLU A 106 7.92 -18.24 -11.89
N GLY A 107 8.89 -18.14 -10.98
CA GLY A 107 8.66 -18.04 -9.53
C GLY A 107 8.15 -16.65 -9.10
N THR A 108 6.99 -16.26 -9.61
CA THR A 108 6.28 -15.01 -9.27
C THR A 108 5.34 -15.20 -8.10
N VAL A 109 4.99 -14.10 -7.41
CA VAL A 109 3.97 -14.11 -6.34
C VAL A 109 2.66 -14.76 -6.81
N SER A 110 2.16 -14.34 -7.98
CA SER A 110 0.91 -14.85 -8.54
C SER A 110 0.98 -16.36 -8.80
N HIS A 111 2.10 -16.86 -9.33
CA HIS A 111 2.30 -18.29 -9.51
C HIS A 111 2.17 -19.03 -8.17
N TYR A 112 2.88 -18.60 -7.12
CA TYR A 112 2.84 -19.26 -5.82
C TYR A 112 1.44 -19.23 -5.15
N ILE A 113 0.75 -18.08 -5.25
CA ILE A 113 -0.57 -17.89 -4.63
C ILE A 113 -1.69 -18.60 -5.39
N TYR A 114 -1.63 -18.71 -6.72
CA TYR A 114 -2.78 -19.19 -7.50
C TYR A 114 -2.52 -20.52 -8.22
N GLY A 115 -1.30 -20.76 -8.72
CA GLY A 115 -1.02 -21.84 -9.67
C GLY A 115 -0.08 -22.94 -9.17
N CYS A 116 0.80 -22.65 -8.22
CA CYS A 116 1.92 -23.54 -7.92
C CYS A 116 1.45 -24.85 -7.28
N PRO A 117 1.73 -26.03 -7.85
CA PRO A 117 1.28 -27.29 -7.28
C PRO A 117 1.92 -27.58 -5.91
N LEU A 118 3.15 -27.08 -5.66
CA LEU A 118 3.87 -27.29 -4.40
C LEU A 118 3.12 -26.75 -3.17
N TYR A 119 2.31 -25.70 -3.36
CA TYR A 119 1.61 -25.03 -2.26
C TYR A 119 0.10 -25.30 -2.27
N LYS A 120 -0.36 -26.31 -3.01
CA LYS A 120 -1.78 -26.67 -3.14
C LYS A 120 -2.43 -26.94 -1.78
N ASP A 121 -1.74 -27.63 -0.89
CA ASP A 121 -2.29 -27.99 0.42
C ASP A 121 -2.36 -26.81 1.38
N ILE A 122 -1.40 -25.88 1.30
CA ILE A 122 -1.49 -24.59 2.03
C ILE A 122 -2.72 -23.82 1.55
N ARG A 123 -2.93 -23.71 0.24
CA ARG A 123 -4.12 -23.01 -0.29
C ARG A 123 -5.42 -23.65 0.18
N ARG A 124 -5.53 -24.97 0.11
CA ARG A 124 -6.70 -25.71 0.62
C ARG A 124 -6.97 -25.49 2.11
N SER A 125 -5.92 -25.28 2.90
CA SER A 125 -6.02 -25.14 4.36
C SER A 125 -6.33 -23.70 4.80
N TYR A 126 -5.83 -22.70 4.07
CA TYR A 126 -5.85 -21.30 4.50
C TYR A 126 -6.68 -20.36 3.63
N PHE A 127 -6.94 -20.70 2.38
CA PHE A 127 -7.66 -19.84 1.44
C PHE A 127 -9.11 -20.28 1.31
N PRO A 128 -10.05 -19.34 1.07
CA PRO A 128 -11.45 -19.69 0.82
C PRO A 128 -11.59 -20.46 -0.50
N ALA A 129 -12.71 -21.18 -0.68
CA ALA A 129 -12.89 -22.05 -1.86
C ALA A 129 -12.85 -21.28 -3.19
N ASP A 130 -13.29 -20.03 -3.18
CA ASP A 130 -13.32 -19.08 -4.30
C ASP A 130 -12.07 -18.21 -4.39
N PHE A 131 -10.97 -18.52 -3.68
CA PHE A 131 -9.80 -17.66 -3.63
C PHE A 131 -9.20 -17.29 -5.00
N ALA A 132 -9.43 -18.12 -6.03
CA ALA A 132 -8.98 -17.86 -7.38
C ALA A 132 -9.62 -16.61 -8.01
N THR A 133 -10.76 -16.15 -7.48
CA THR A 133 -11.40 -14.89 -7.91
C THR A 133 -11.02 -13.70 -7.03
N LEU A 134 -10.27 -13.91 -5.95
CA LEU A 134 -9.86 -12.88 -5.03
C LEU A 134 -8.53 -12.25 -5.45
N GLY A 135 -8.37 -10.95 -5.16
CA GLY A 135 -7.09 -10.27 -5.29
C GLY A 135 -6.16 -10.60 -4.12
N ILE A 136 -4.87 -10.35 -4.31
CA ILE A 136 -3.87 -10.53 -3.25
C ILE A 136 -4.20 -9.67 -2.02
N LEU A 137 -4.76 -8.47 -2.23
CA LEU A 137 -5.16 -7.59 -1.13
C LEU A 137 -6.30 -8.18 -0.28
N ASP A 138 -7.26 -8.86 -0.91
CA ASP A 138 -8.36 -9.51 -0.20
C ASP A 138 -7.82 -10.65 0.69
N LEU A 139 -6.88 -11.43 0.16
CA LEU A 139 -6.19 -12.49 0.91
C LEU A 139 -5.34 -11.92 2.05
N VAL A 140 -4.70 -10.77 1.86
CA VAL A 140 -3.95 -10.08 2.91
C VAL A 140 -4.87 -9.54 4.00
N GLN A 141 -6.07 -9.08 3.66
CA GLN A 141 -7.04 -8.56 4.64
C GLN A 141 -7.65 -9.67 5.50
N SER A 142 -7.85 -10.87 4.95
CA SER A 142 -8.30 -12.06 5.69
C SER A 142 -7.22 -12.58 6.63
N GLY A 143 -7.50 -12.62 7.94
CA GLY A 143 -6.54 -13.11 8.94
C GLY A 143 -6.13 -14.59 8.73
N HIS A 144 -7.04 -15.42 8.23
CA HIS A 144 -6.74 -16.83 7.94
C HIS A 144 -5.89 -16.99 6.68
N SER A 145 -6.26 -16.30 5.60
CA SER A 145 -5.51 -16.36 4.34
C SER A 145 -4.15 -15.69 4.46
N ARG A 146 -4.03 -14.63 5.27
CA ARG A 146 -2.76 -14.02 5.64
C ARG A 146 -1.76 -15.02 6.22
N LYS A 147 -2.21 -15.94 7.09
CA LYS A 147 -1.34 -17.02 7.61
C LYS A 147 -0.85 -17.93 6.47
N GLY A 148 -1.73 -18.32 5.56
CA GLY A 148 -1.35 -19.11 4.38
C GLY A 148 -0.32 -18.40 3.49
N LEU A 149 -0.48 -17.10 3.26
CA LEU A 149 0.50 -16.29 2.53
C LEU A 149 1.87 -16.29 3.21
N ILE A 150 1.90 -16.09 4.53
CA ILE A 150 3.13 -16.11 5.32
C ILE A 150 3.84 -17.47 5.19
N GLU A 151 3.10 -18.58 5.31
CA GLU A 151 3.68 -19.92 5.19
C GLU A 151 4.26 -20.20 3.79
N ILE A 152 3.57 -19.77 2.72
CA ILE A 152 4.11 -19.85 1.36
C ILE A 152 5.43 -19.09 1.26
N VAL A 153 5.48 -17.84 1.73
CA VAL A 153 6.70 -17.01 1.65
C VAL A 153 7.82 -17.60 2.48
N LYS A 154 7.56 -18.13 3.68
CA LYS A 154 8.58 -18.82 4.49
C LYS A 154 9.19 -19.99 3.73
N CYS A 155 8.38 -20.84 3.10
CA CYS A 155 8.88 -21.96 2.31
C CYS A 155 9.72 -21.49 1.13
N VAL A 156 9.27 -20.47 0.39
CA VAL A 156 10.03 -19.90 -0.74
C VAL A 156 11.35 -19.28 -0.26
N LEU A 157 11.33 -18.59 0.87
CA LEU A 157 12.52 -18.00 1.48
C LEU A 157 13.53 -19.06 1.91
N GLN A 158 13.08 -20.15 2.52
CA GLN A 158 13.95 -21.26 2.91
C GLN A 158 14.70 -21.83 1.70
N VAL A 159 13.96 -22.15 0.63
CA VAL A 159 14.54 -22.66 -0.62
C VAL A 159 15.54 -21.67 -1.20
N SER A 160 15.22 -20.38 -1.17
CA SER A 160 16.10 -19.33 -1.69
C SER A 160 17.41 -19.16 -0.90
N LEU A 161 17.45 -19.50 0.40
CA LEU A 161 18.64 -19.38 1.23
C LEU A 161 19.59 -20.59 1.04
N GLU A 162 19.05 -21.71 0.58
CA GLU A 162 19.78 -22.95 0.31
C GLU A 162 20.35 -23.01 -1.12
N SER A 163 19.92 -22.09 -2.01
CA SER A 163 20.34 -21.97 -3.41
C SER A 163 21.41 -20.89 -3.66
#